data_AF-A0AA51P9F4-F1
#
_entry.id   AF-A0AA51P9F4-F1
#
_cell.length_a   1.000
_cell.length_b   1.000
_cell.length_c   1.000
_cell.angle_alpha   90.00
_cell.angle_beta   90.00
_cell.angle_gamma   90.00
#
_symmetry.space_group_name_H-M   'P 1'
#
loop_
_entity.id
_entity.type
_entity.pdbx_description
1 polymer ?
#
loop_
_entity_poly.entity_id
_entity_poly.type
_entity_poly.pdbx_seq_one_letter_code
_entity_poly.pdbx_strand_id
1 'polypeptide(L)'
;NLDYVIVSGARRQENRWDPTENGQIVADTKETQKRLFDDAMFKLEHKTGDVDGSKLQKPRLNKLVGRNENVWKDDYEANCALRRNF
;
A
#
# COMPACT_ATOMS: atom_id res chain seq x y z
N ASN A 1 9.89 28.36 16.51
CA ASN A 1 8.69 28.51 15.65
C ASN A 1 8.97 29.68 14.71
N LEU A 2 9.13 29.42 13.41
CA LEU A 2 9.66 30.34 12.38
C LEU A 2 8.57 30.77 11.37
N ASP A 3 7.31 30.69 11.78
CA ASP A 3 6.17 31.03 10.92
C ASP A 3 5.87 32.53 10.98
N TYR A 4 5.85 33.19 9.82
CA TYR A 4 5.38 34.57 9.69
C TYR A 4 3.85 34.65 9.81
N VAL A 5 3.29 35.83 10.09
CA VAL A 5 1.83 36.03 10.16
C VAL A 5 1.42 37.04 9.08
N ILE A 6 0.36 36.72 8.32
CA ILE A 6 -0.22 37.67 7.38
C ILE A 6 -1.13 38.63 8.16
N VAL A 7 -0.87 39.93 8.09
CA VAL A 7 -1.57 40.95 8.90
C VAL A 7 -2.81 41.51 8.18
N SER A 8 -2.79 41.68 6.86
CA SER A 8 -4.01 42.02 6.09
C SER A 8 -3.85 41.75 4.58
N GLY A 9 -4.98 41.61 3.87
CA GLY A 9 -5.03 41.63 2.40
C GLY A 9 -4.70 40.33 1.66
N ALA A 10 -4.28 39.28 2.36
CA ALA A 10 -3.97 37.98 1.75
C ALA A 10 -4.38 36.81 2.66
N ARG A 11 -4.54 35.62 2.05
CA ARG A 11 -4.70 34.34 2.76
C ARG A 11 -3.58 33.39 2.38
N ARG A 12 -3.07 32.61 3.33
CA ARG A 12 -2.16 31.51 3.03
C ARG A 12 -2.91 30.45 2.24
N GLN A 13 -2.32 29.97 1.16
CA GLN A 13 -2.74 28.71 0.55
C GLN A 13 -1.98 27.59 1.24
N GLU A 14 -2.64 26.94 2.20
CA GLU A 14 -2.07 25.75 2.86
C GLU A 14 -2.43 24.50 2.07
N ASN A 15 -1.53 24.06 1.20
CA ASN A 15 -1.56 22.70 0.68
C ASN A 15 -0.70 21.81 1.59
N ARG A 16 -1.24 21.46 2.76
CA ARG A 16 -0.63 20.43 3.61
C ARG A 16 -1.04 19.08 3.05
N TRP A 17 -0.07 18.40 2.47
CA TRP A 17 -0.24 17.03 2.03
C TRP A 17 -0.37 16.11 3.24
N ASP A 18 -1.45 15.34 3.34
CA ASP A 18 -1.56 14.27 4.33
C ASP A 18 -0.85 13.02 3.78
N PRO A 19 0.26 12.57 4.41
CA PRO A 19 0.96 11.37 3.98
C PRO A 19 0.08 10.11 3.94
N THR A 20 -1.00 10.07 4.72
CA THR A 20 -1.91 8.91 4.77
C THR A 20 -2.81 8.79 3.55
N GLU A 21 -3.08 9.88 2.82
CA GLU A 21 -3.98 9.87 1.66
C GLU A 21 -3.43 9.10 0.44
N ASN A 22 -2.11 8.94 0.32
CA ASN A 22 -1.48 8.17 -0.77
C ASN A 22 -1.19 6.70 -0.42
N GLY A 23 -1.63 6.22 0.74
CA GLY A 23 -1.24 4.89 1.22
C GLY A 23 0.27 4.77 1.49
N GLN A 24 0.94 5.90 1.75
CA GLN A 24 2.34 5.88 2.15
C GLN A 24 2.45 5.25 3.53
N ILE A 25 3.46 4.40 3.72
CA ILE A 25 3.80 3.88 5.04
C ILE A 25 4.41 5.03 5.84
N VAL A 26 3.60 5.62 6.70
CA VAL A 26 4.03 6.67 7.63
C VAL A 26 4.75 6.00 8.80
N ALA A 27 5.89 6.56 9.20
CA ALA A 27 6.58 6.06 10.38
C ALA A 27 5.70 6.26 11.63
N ASP A 28 5.51 5.18 12.38
CA ASP A 28 4.79 5.22 13.65
C ASP A 28 5.44 6.21 14.62
N THR A 29 4.62 6.82 15.48
CA THR A 29 5.12 7.69 16.54
C THR A 29 5.99 6.91 17.54
N LYS A 30 6.89 7.61 18.25
CA LYS A 30 7.74 6.99 19.27
C LYS A 30 6.94 6.31 20.39
N GLU A 31 5.75 6.85 20.70
CA GLU A 31 4.85 6.29 21.71
C GLU A 31 4.27 4.94 21.27
N THR A 32 3.81 4.85 20.01
CA THR A 32 3.35 3.60 19.41
C THR A 32 4.48 2.56 19.34
N GLN A 33 5.70 2.97 18.98
CA GLN A 33 6.85 2.06 18.98
C GLN A 33 7.17 1.51 20.38
N LYS A 34 7.11 2.37 21.41
CA LYS A 34 7.31 1.94 22.80
C LYS A 34 6.26 0.93 23.22
N ARG A 35 4.98 1.19 22.93
CA ARG A 35 3.87 0.27 23.24
C ARG A 35 3.98 -1.06 22.49
N LEU A 36 4.43 -1.05 21.23
CA LEU A 36 4.69 -2.27 20.46
C LEU A 36 5.81 -3.15 21.05
N PHE A 37 6.73 -2.53 21.81
CA PHE A 37 7.80 -3.25 22.50
C PHE A 37 7.37 -3.74 23.88
N ASP A 38 6.74 -2.86 24.67
CA ASP A 38 6.40 -3.10 26.08
C ASP A 38 5.12 -3.95 26.27
N ASP A 39 4.16 -3.89 25.35
CA ASP A 39 2.85 -4.56 25.47
C ASP A 39 2.65 -5.64 24.40
N ALA A 40 2.65 -6.91 24.85
CA ALA A 40 2.48 -8.07 24.00
C ALA A 40 1.08 -8.19 23.37
N MET A 41 0.03 -7.74 24.06
CA MET A 41 -1.34 -7.76 23.52
C MET A 41 -1.51 -6.66 22.46
N PHE A 42 -1.02 -5.45 22.74
CA PHE A 42 -1.02 -4.35 21.77
C PHE A 42 -0.28 -4.73 20.48
N LYS A 43 0.87 -5.41 20.60
CA LYS A 43 1.64 -5.94 19.47
C LYS A 43 0.89 -7.01 18.69
N LEU A 44 0.13 -7.88 19.36
CA LEU A 44 -0.65 -8.93 18.70
C LEU A 44 -1.73 -8.31 17.82
N GLU A 45 -2.49 -7.35 18.36
CA GLU A 45 -3.54 -6.65 17.63
C GLU A 45 -3.01 -5.79 16.47
N HIS A 46 -1.86 -5.14 16.62
CA HIS A 46 -1.28 -4.30 15.56
C HIS A 46 -0.61 -5.11 14.44
N LYS A 47 -0.30 -6.39 14.68
CA LYS A 47 0.31 -7.27 13.67
C LYS A 47 -0.69 -7.96 12.75
N THR A 48 -1.96 -8.04 13.12
CA THR A 48 -2.95 -8.86 12.39
C THR A 48 -3.41 -8.21 11.10
N GLY A 49 -3.58 -6.88 11.07
CA GLY A 49 -4.14 -6.17 9.91
C GLY A 49 -3.41 -6.44 8.60
N ASP A 50 -2.09 -6.26 8.57
CA ASP A 50 -1.28 -6.47 7.35
C ASP A 50 -1.19 -7.96 6.97
N VAL A 51 -1.05 -8.83 7.97
CA VAL A 51 -0.99 -10.30 7.76
C VAL A 51 -2.29 -10.82 7.17
N ASP A 52 -3.43 -10.35 7.64
CA ASP A 52 -4.74 -10.79 7.16
C ASP A 52 -5.07 -10.22 5.78
N GLY A 53 -4.67 -8.96 5.52
CA GLY A 53 -4.68 -8.39 4.17
C GLY A 53 -3.85 -9.22 3.18
N SER A 54 -2.64 -9.59 3.57
CA SER A 54 -1.76 -10.45 2.77
C SER A 54 -2.38 -11.82 2.49
N LYS A 55 -2.93 -12.49 3.51
CA LYS A 55 -3.64 -13.78 3.34
C LYS A 55 -4.83 -13.67 2.39
N LEU A 56 -5.60 -12.58 2.49
CA LEU A 56 -6.75 -12.34 1.62
C LEU A 56 -6.34 -12.17 0.15
N GLN A 57 -5.24 -11.45 -0.11
CA GLN A 57 -4.77 -11.18 -1.47
C GLN A 57 -3.96 -12.33 -2.09
N LYS A 58 -3.32 -13.17 -1.26
CA LYS A 58 -2.50 -14.31 -1.71
C LYS A 58 -3.17 -15.22 -2.74
N PRO A 59 -4.42 -15.72 -2.57
CA PRO A 59 -5.06 -16.56 -3.58
C PRO A 59 -5.32 -15.82 -4.90
N ARG A 60 -5.60 -14.51 -4.85
CA ARG A 60 -5.80 -13.69 -6.05
C ARG A 60 -4.50 -13.55 -6.83
N LEU A 61 -3.39 -13.29 -6.14
CA LEU A 61 -2.05 -13.23 -6.74
C LEU A 61 -1.64 -14.57 -7.35
N ASN A 62 -1.85 -15.68 -6.64
CA ASN A 62 -1.55 -17.02 -7.16
C ASN A 62 -2.32 -17.34 -8.45
N LYS A 63 -3.59 -16.94 -8.54
CA LYS A 63 -4.40 -17.11 -9.76
C LYS A 63 -3.83 -16.29 -10.93
N LEU A 64 -3.41 -15.06 -10.68
CA LEU A 64 -2.80 -14.19 -11.70
C LEU A 64 -1.48 -14.76 -12.20
N VAL A 65 -0.60 -15.17 -11.28
CA VAL A 65 0.69 -15.78 -11.60
C VAL A 65 0.48 -17.06 -12.39
N GLY A 66 -0.37 -17.97 -11.90
CA GLY A 66 -0.66 -19.22 -12.60
C GLY A 66 -1.27 -19.01 -13.98
N ARG A 67 -2.16 -18.02 -14.18
CA ARG A 67 -2.65 -17.68 -15.51
C ARG A 67 -1.52 -17.19 -16.41
N ASN A 68 -0.67 -16.30 -15.91
CA ASN A 68 0.43 -15.73 -16.68
C ASN A 68 1.42 -16.82 -17.12
N GLU A 69 1.84 -17.67 -16.17
CA GLU A 69 2.73 -18.80 -16.45
C GLU A 69 2.15 -19.75 -17.49
N ASN A 70 0.85 -20.02 -17.46
CA ASN A 70 0.21 -20.90 -18.44
C ASN A 70 0.07 -20.24 -19.83
N VAL A 71 -0.31 -18.97 -19.89
CA VAL A 71 -0.54 -18.25 -21.16
C VAL A 71 0.76 -18.01 -21.92
N TRP A 72 1.85 -17.71 -21.21
CA TRP A 72 3.15 -17.37 -21.81
C TRP A 72 4.17 -18.51 -21.70
N LYS A 73 3.72 -19.73 -21.41
CA LYS A 73 4.60 -20.90 -21.33
C LYS A 73 5.24 -21.22 -22.68
N ASP A 74 4.47 -21.04 -23.75
CA ASP A 74 4.86 -21.31 -25.13
C ASP A 74 4.50 -20.10 -26.01
N ASP A 75 5.53 -19.46 -26.54
CA ASP A 75 5.41 -18.29 -27.42
C ASP A 75 4.65 -18.63 -28.72
N TYR A 76 4.75 -19.85 -29.22
CA TYR A 76 4.04 -20.26 -30.43
C TYR A 76 2.53 -20.35 -30.19
N GLU A 77 2.12 -21.05 -29.13
CA GLU A 77 0.70 -21.16 -28.75
C GLU A 77 0.09 -19.80 -28.43
N ALA A 78 0.82 -18.95 -27.69
CA ALA A 78 0.39 -17.59 -27.38
C ALA A 78 0.16 -16.75 -28.65
N ASN A 79 1.08 -16.80 -29.61
CA ASN A 79 0.95 -16.10 -30.89
C ASN A 79 -0.21 -16.65 -31.73
N CYS A 80 -0.39 -17.97 -31.77
CA CYS A 80 -1.52 -18.59 -32.46
C CYS A 80 -2.86 -18.17 -31.86
N ALA A 81 -2.98 -18.14 -30.52
CA ALA A 81 -4.18 -17.68 -29.84
C ALA A 81 -4.49 -16.21 -30.13
N LEU A 82 -3.46 -15.34 -30.13
CA LEU A 82 -3.61 -13.93 -30.43
C LEU A 82 -4.07 -13.71 -31.88
N ARG A 83 -3.46 -14.41 -32.85
CA ARG A 83 -3.84 -14.33 -34.27
C ARG A 83 -5.23 -14.86 -34.59
N ARG A 84 -5.80 -15.75 -33.77
CA ARG A 84 -7.20 -16.22 -33.94
C ARG A 84 -8.24 -15.17 -33.54
N ASN A 85 -7.86 -14.16 -32.76
CA ASN A 85 -8.77 -13.14 -32.26
C ASN A 85 -8.80 -11.86 -33.11
N PHE A 86 -7.98 -11.79 -34.17
CA PHE A 86 -7.94 -10.72 -35.16
C PHE A 86 -8.40 -11.26 -36.51
#